data_AF-A0A819RQ03-F1
#
_entry.id   AF-A0A819RQ03-F1
#
_cell.length_a   1.000
_cell.length_b   1.000
_cell.length_c   1.000
_cell.angle_alpha   90.00
_cell.angle_beta   90.00
_cell.angle_gamma   90.00
#
_symmetry.space_group_name_H-M   'P 1'
#
loop_
_entity.id
_entity.type
_entity.pdbx_description
1 polymer ?
#
loop_
_entity_poly.entity_id
_entity_poly.type
_entity_poly.pdbx_seq_one_letter_code
_entity_poly.pdbx_strand_id
1 'polypeptide(L)'
;MSGFDSDSENKPLPTMKELNASPSSSSTSQKEHYQTQEIEKLLRMSVKSKQYIVKKNSSQLIKSDAWSKFGFPAKQRSENVYDILPGFVSCSDCFRTLVYDGSTKYMIKHKCVVAAAAATELVVNTGTMDNYLLKKPVIQKQDKEKMKEKFVIWSCSSIRPFSIIEDPGFIDILNEAIKIGQKYSGPIDVQELVVSAKTVGNNVAVMAEKYRNLLKPILEKQADDGCLCIAPDLWTDKHRKIAYIGITCTFVTDKFNLETIDLCCAEYDEHDKTGTSVYL
;
A
#
# COMPACT_ATOMS: atom_id res chain seq x y z
N MET A 1 -43.63 -12.93 40.94
CA MET A 1 -43.37 -11.84 41.90
C MET A 1 -41.85 -11.73 42.07
N SER A 2 -41.35 -10.50 42.15
CA SER A 2 -39.95 -10.03 42.01
C SER A 2 -39.36 -10.25 40.60
N GLY A 3 -39.22 -9.26 39.71
CA GLY A 3 -39.17 -7.81 39.88
C GLY A 3 -37.72 -7.35 39.95
N PHE A 4 -37.09 -7.17 38.79
CA PHE A 4 -35.83 -6.46 38.64
C PHE A 4 -35.99 -5.49 37.47
N ASP A 5 -36.42 -4.28 37.82
CA ASP A 5 -36.21 -3.08 37.04
C ASP A 5 -34.75 -2.67 37.20
N SER A 6 -34.08 -2.42 36.07
CA SER A 6 -32.91 -1.55 36.05
C SER A 6 -32.90 -0.83 34.71
N ASP A 7 -33.54 0.34 34.72
CA ASP A 7 -33.31 1.43 33.79
C ASP A 7 -31.81 1.69 33.66
N SER A 8 -31.29 1.64 32.43
CA SER A 8 -30.02 2.30 32.12
C SER A 8 -30.24 3.24 30.95
N GLU A 9 -30.09 4.51 31.27
CA GLU A 9 -30.19 5.65 30.38
C GLU A 9 -29.19 5.56 29.22
N ASN A 10 -29.67 5.95 28.04
CA ASN A 10 -28.89 6.30 26.87
C ASN A 10 -27.73 7.25 27.21
N LYS A 11 -26.50 6.87 26.85
CA LYS A 11 -25.45 7.83 26.49
C LYS A 11 -25.02 7.59 25.04
N PRO A 12 -25.11 8.60 24.15
CA PRO A 12 -24.59 8.48 22.80
C PRO A 12 -23.07 8.29 22.83
N LEU A 13 -22.57 7.39 21.99
CA LEU A 13 -21.14 7.16 21.79
C LEU A 13 -20.45 8.44 21.27
N PRO A 14 -19.25 8.77 21.75
CA PRO A 14 -18.47 9.88 21.23
C PRO A 14 -18.07 9.60 19.77
N THR A 15 -18.25 10.61 18.92
CA THR A 15 -17.88 10.58 17.50
C THR A 15 -16.35 10.55 17.34
N MET A 16 -15.86 9.75 16.38
CA MET A 16 -14.43 9.65 16.02
C MET A 16 -13.88 10.97 15.44
N LYS A 17 -13.56 11.94 16.31
CA LYS A 17 -12.79 13.12 15.92
C LYS A 17 -11.66 13.52 16.88
N GLU A 18 -11.33 12.69 17.87
CA GLU A 18 -10.30 13.02 18.86
C GLU A 18 -9.30 11.87 19.06
N LEU A 19 -8.45 11.63 18.05
CA LEU A 19 -7.19 10.92 18.21
C LEU A 19 -6.12 11.63 17.38
N ASN A 20 -5.70 12.80 17.86
CA ASN A 20 -4.43 13.44 17.53
C ASN A 20 -3.90 14.11 18.79
N ALA A 21 -3.59 13.30 19.79
CA ALA A 21 -2.79 13.72 20.93
C ALA A 21 -1.31 13.60 20.53
N SER A 22 -0.68 14.76 20.35
CA SER A 22 0.77 14.90 20.20
C SER A 22 1.47 14.57 21.52
N PRO A 23 2.71 14.04 21.51
CA PRO A 23 3.51 13.92 22.71
C PRO A 23 3.98 15.31 23.19
N SER A 24 3.70 15.60 24.46
CA SER A 24 4.25 16.73 25.20
C SER A 24 5.54 16.31 25.92
N SER A 25 6.66 16.99 25.63
CA SER A 25 7.49 17.65 26.64
C SER A 25 8.77 18.27 26.04
N SER A 26 8.85 19.59 26.21
CA SER A 26 10.06 20.37 26.52
C SER A 26 11.29 20.24 25.61
N SER A 27 11.25 20.93 24.48
CA SER A 27 12.21 22.04 24.28
C SER A 27 11.53 23.07 23.39
N THR A 28 11.37 24.30 23.90
CA THR A 28 10.85 25.42 23.11
C THR A 28 11.95 25.86 22.14
N SER A 29 12.19 25.03 21.13
CA SER A 29 12.96 25.42 19.95
C SER A 29 12.14 26.51 19.27
N GLN A 30 12.63 27.74 19.31
CA GLN A 30 12.08 28.84 18.53
C GLN A 30 11.85 28.31 17.10
N LYS A 31 10.59 28.24 16.67
CA LYS A 31 10.27 27.94 15.28
C LYS A 31 10.70 29.14 14.47
N GLU A 32 11.95 29.12 14.01
CA GLU A 32 12.47 30.08 13.07
C GLU A 32 11.52 30.11 11.86
N HIS A 33 10.90 31.26 11.63
CA HIS A 33 9.96 31.43 10.54
C HIS A 33 10.75 31.68 9.25
N TYR A 34 11.15 30.61 8.59
CA TYR A 34 11.87 30.70 7.33
C TYR A 34 10.96 31.13 6.18
N GLN A 35 11.44 32.06 5.34
CA GLN A 35 10.85 32.32 4.03
C GLN A 35 11.56 31.46 2.97
N THR A 36 10.86 31.11 1.88
CA THR A 36 11.42 30.26 0.81
C THR A 36 12.73 30.82 0.26
N GLN A 37 12.81 32.13 0.02
CA GLN A 37 14.00 32.81 -0.51
C GLN A 37 15.22 32.71 0.42
N GLU A 38 14.99 32.68 1.73
CA GLU A 38 16.05 32.56 2.72
C GLU A 38 16.64 31.16 2.71
N ILE A 39 15.79 30.12 2.65
CA ILE A 39 16.22 28.72 2.51
C ILE A 39 17.02 28.53 1.21
N GLU A 40 16.57 29.12 0.10
CA GLU A 40 17.31 29.09 -1.17
C GLU A 40 18.71 29.70 -1.04
N LYS A 41 18.83 30.84 -0.35
CA LYS A 41 20.11 31.50 -0.11
C LYS A 41 21.03 30.64 0.76
N LEU A 42 20.50 30.05 1.83
CA LEU A 42 21.25 29.16 2.72
C LEU A 42 21.77 27.92 1.98
N LEU A 43 20.94 27.28 1.15
CA LEU A 43 21.35 26.13 0.32
C LEU A 43 22.42 26.50 -0.70
N ARG A 44 22.32 27.66 -1.35
CA ARG A 44 23.33 28.12 -2.33
C ARG A 44 24.66 28.47 -1.68
N MET A 45 24.65 29.13 -0.52
CA MET A 45 25.88 29.51 0.19
C MET A 45 26.58 28.29 0.79
N SER A 46 25.81 27.29 1.21
CA SER A 46 26.32 26.09 1.88
C SER A 46 26.87 25.02 0.94
N VAL A 47 26.84 25.22 -0.38
CA VAL A 47 27.52 24.30 -1.33
C VAL A 47 29.00 24.11 -0.97
N LYS A 48 29.64 25.14 -0.40
CA LYS A 48 31.04 25.07 0.06
C LYS A 48 31.19 24.63 1.53
N SER A 49 30.30 25.07 2.42
CA SER A 49 30.41 24.80 3.85
C SER A 49 29.72 23.52 4.32
N LYS A 50 28.90 22.90 3.46
CA LYS A 50 28.03 21.73 3.74
C LYS A 50 27.04 21.91 4.90
N GLN A 51 26.83 23.13 5.38
CA GLN A 51 25.97 23.39 6.54
C GLN A 51 24.48 23.13 6.25
N TYR A 52 24.04 23.30 5.01
CA TYR A 52 22.67 23.01 4.58
C TYR A 52 22.71 22.10 3.36
N ILE A 53 21.80 21.13 3.32
CA ILE A 53 21.71 20.15 2.23
C ILE A 53 20.25 19.89 1.86
N VAL A 54 20.05 19.30 0.67
CA VAL A 54 18.74 18.76 0.25
C VAL A 54 18.74 17.26 0.51
N LYS A 55 18.04 16.82 1.57
CA LYS A 55 17.93 15.40 1.94
C LYS A 55 16.85 14.71 1.10
N LYS A 56 17.22 13.65 0.38
CA LYS A 56 16.27 12.88 -0.44
C LYS A 56 15.14 12.29 0.43
N ASN A 57 13.94 12.25 -0.13
CA ASN A 57 12.80 11.58 0.50
C ASN A 57 13.03 10.07 0.50
N SER A 58 13.20 9.47 1.68
CA SER A 58 13.39 8.03 1.85
C SER A 58 12.09 7.24 2.02
N SER A 59 10.93 7.92 2.08
CA SER A 59 9.64 7.24 2.17
C SER A 59 9.36 6.50 0.87
N GLN A 60 9.38 5.17 0.92
CA GLN A 60 9.18 4.31 -0.25
C GLN A 60 7.71 4.20 -0.69
N LEU A 61 6.78 4.75 0.09
CA LEU A 61 5.34 4.52 -0.08
C LEU A 61 4.73 5.25 -1.28
N ILE A 62 5.33 6.36 -1.75
CA ILE A 62 4.78 7.15 -2.87
C ILE A 62 5.91 7.62 -3.78
N LYS A 63 6.20 6.82 -4.82
CA LYS A 63 7.19 7.13 -5.87
C LYS A 63 6.60 8.10 -6.89
N SER A 64 6.46 9.38 -6.54
CA SER A 64 6.27 10.43 -7.55
C SER A 64 7.62 10.77 -8.19
N ASP A 65 7.68 10.82 -9.52
CA ASP A 65 8.91 11.15 -10.29
C ASP A 65 9.53 12.48 -9.88
N ALA A 66 8.74 13.41 -9.33
CA ALA A 66 9.21 14.68 -8.79
C ALA A 66 10.28 14.51 -7.70
N TRP A 67 10.19 13.46 -6.88
CA TRP A 67 11.15 13.19 -5.80
C TRP A 67 12.54 12.75 -6.30
N SER A 68 12.70 12.46 -7.60
CA SER A 68 14.03 12.26 -8.19
C SER A 68 14.90 13.53 -8.17
N LYS A 69 14.26 14.71 -8.16
CA LYS A 69 14.91 16.03 -8.19
C LYS A 69 14.65 16.88 -6.96
N PHE A 70 13.77 16.45 -6.08
CA PHE A 70 13.38 17.18 -4.88
C PHE A 70 13.72 16.41 -3.62
N GLY A 71 14.01 17.15 -2.55
CA GLY A 71 14.18 16.62 -1.22
C GLY A 71 13.83 17.66 -0.17
N PHE A 72 13.96 17.29 1.09
CA PHE A 72 13.71 18.19 2.21
C PHE A 72 14.97 19.01 2.52
N PRO A 73 14.89 20.35 2.55
CA PRO A 73 16.00 21.17 3.01
C PRO A 73 16.29 20.86 4.48
N ALA A 74 17.56 20.65 4.81
CA ALA A 74 17.98 20.29 6.15
C ALA A 74 19.28 20.97 6.54
N LYS A 75 19.40 21.36 7.81
CA LYS A 75 20.63 21.88 8.43
C LYS A 75 21.43 20.72 9.00
N GLN A 76 22.70 20.62 8.66
CA GLN A 76 23.58 19.59 9.20
C GLN A 76 24.04 20.00 10.61
N ARG A 77 23.78 19.16 11.62
CA ARG A 77 24.30 19.34 13.00
C ARG A 77 25.64 18.65 13.20
N SER A 78 25.74 17.40 12.77
CA SER A 78 26.94 16.57 12.85
C SER A 78 27.01 15.66 11.64
N GLU A 79 28.01 14.78 11.58
CA GLU A 79 28.08 13.75 10.55
C GLU A 79 26.79 12.91 10.59
N ASN A 80 26.07 12.86 9.47
CA ASN A 80 24.81 12.13 9.28
C ASN A 80 23.58 12.54 10.13
N VAL A 81 23.67 13.59 10.95
CA VAL A 81 22.52 14.11 11.71
C VAL A 81 22.06 15.44 11.10
N TYR A 82 20.79 15.48 10.71
CA TYR A 82 20.20 16.60 9.95
C TYR A 82 18.88 17.04 10.57
N ASP A 83 18.72 18.35 10.76
CA ASP A 83 17.46 18.97 11.13
C ASP A 83 16.71 19.36 9.86
N ILE A 84 15.63 18.64 9.56
CA ILE A 84 14.75 18.93 8.42
C ILE A 84 13.96 20.21 8.72
N LEU A 85 13.96 21.16 7.78
CA LEU A 85 13.10 22.34 7.84
C LEU A 85 11.68 21.93 7.39
N PRO A 86 10.71 21.85 8.32
CA PRO A 86 9.38 21.31 8.00
C PRO A 86 8.59 22.25 7.09
N GLY A 87 7.71 21.69 6.26
CA GLY A 87 6.81 22.45 5.38
C GLY A 87 7.45 22.96 4.09
N PHE A 88 8.69 22.56 3.78
CA PHE A 88 9.39 22.96 2.58
C PHE A 88 10.01 21.78 1.84
N VAL A 89 10.17 21.94 0.53
CA VAL A 89 10.92 21.04 -0.36
C VAL A 89 11.80 21.86 -1.29
N SER A 90 13.00 21.39 -1.55
CA SER A 90 13.97 22.10 -2.39
C SER A 90 14.48 21.20 -3.51
N CYS A 91 14.69 21.79 -4.68
CA CYS A 91 15.27 21.07 -5.81
C CYS A 91 16.77 20.83 -5.57
N SER A 92 17.26 19.61 -5.80
CA SER A 92 18.68 19.26 -5.66
C SER A 92 19.58 19.98 -6.65
N ASP A 93 19.05 20.37 -7.80
CA ASP A 93 19.86 20.87 -8.92
C ASP A 93 19.95 22.40 -8.92
N CYS A 94 18.83 23.09 -8.67
CA CYS A 94 18.78 24.55 -8.71
C CYS A 94 18.55 25.20 -7.34
N PHE A 95 18.36 24.40 -6.28
CA PHE A 95 18.08 24.83 -4.90
C PHE A 95 16.81 25.66 -4.70
N ARG A 96 15.95 25.82 -5.72
CA ARG A 96 14.67 26.50 -5.57
C ARG A 96 13.80 25.79 -4.54
N THR A 97 13.22 26.54 -3.60
CA THR A 97 12.47 26.03 -2.47
C THR A 97 10.99 26.35 -2.63
N LEU A 98 10.15 25.36 -2.41
CA LEU A 98 8.69 25.43 -2.50
C LEU A 98 8.07 25.06 -1.15
N VAL A 99 6.90 25.64 -0.87
CA VAL A 99 6.08 25.21 0.27
C VAL A 99 5.48 23.84 -0.04
N TYR A 100 5.54 22.93 0.93
CA TYR A 100 5.05 21.57 0.81
C TYR A 100 3.83 21.37 1.72
N ASP A 101 2.68 21.14 1.08
CA ASP A 101 1.37 20.92 1.70
C ASP A 101 0.98 19.44 1.74
N GLY A 102 1.95 18.53 1.50
CA GLY A 102 1.68 17.10 1.29
C GLY A 102 1.41 16.72 -0.18
N SER A 103 1.40 17.68 -1.11
CA SER A 103 1.17 17.44 -2.53
C SER A 103 2.41 17.69 -3.40
N THR A 104 2.53 16.95 -4.51
CA THR A 104 3.64 17.09 -5.47
C THR A 104 3.32 18.02 -6.66
N LYS A 105 2.14 18.66 -6.66
CA LYS A 105 1.62 19.48 -7.77
C LYS A 105 2.59 20.56 -8.27
N TYR A 106 3.23 21.29 -7.36
CA TYR A 106 4.16 22.36 -7.71
C TYR A 106 5.55 21.84 -8.10
N MET A 107 5.96 20.69 -7.56
CA MET A 107 7.25 20.06 -7.89
C MET A 107 7.26 19.52 -9.32
N ILE A 108 6.17 18.89 -9.78
CA ILE A 108 6.06 18.34 -11.14
C ILE A 108 6.18 19.43 -12.20
N LYS A 109 5.67 20.63 -11.92
CA LYS A 109 5.75 21.79 -12.83
C LYS A 109 7.12 22.48 -12.83
N HIS A 110 8.06 22.01 -12.01
CA HIS A 110 9.35 22.64 -11.88
C HIS A 110 10.27 22.33 -13.07
N LYS A 111 11.00 23.33 -13.54
CA LYS A 111 11.82 23.26 -14.77
C LYS A 111 12.84 22.11 -14.75
N CYS A 112 13.48 21.82 -13.61
CA CYS A 112 14.44 20.71 -13.51
C CYS A 112 13.79 19.33 -13.62
N VAL A 113 12.52 19.17 -13.23
CA VAL A 113 11.77 17.92 -13.39
C VAL A 113 11.34 17.74 -14.84
N VAL A 114 10.79 18.79 -15.45
CA VAL A 114 10.40 18.77 -16.87
C VAL A 114 11.59 18.52 -17.78
N ALA A 115 12.73 19.17 -17.52
CA ALA A 115 13.95 18.96 -18.28
C ALA A 115 14.53 17.55 -18.11
N ALA A 116 14.46 16.98 -16.90
CA ALA A 116 14.90 15.60 -16.65
C ALA A 116 14.00 14.58 -17.35
N ALA A 117 12.68 14.79 -17.37
CA ALA A 117 11.76 13.94 -18.12
C ALA A 117 12.06 13.99 -19.63
N ALA A 118 12.25 15.19 -20.19
CA ALA A 118 12.59 15.37 -21.60
C ALA A 118 13.98 14.80 -21.97
N ALA A 119 14.98 14.90 -21.08
CA ALA A 119 16.29 14.32 -21.29
C ALA A 119 16.28 12.78 -21.22
N THR A 120 15.43 12.20 -20.38
CA THR A 120 15.24 10.75 -20.30
C THR A 120 14.60 10.19 -21.58
N GLU A 121 13.73 10.96 -22.24
CA GLU A 121 13.21 10.61 -23.57
C GLU A 121 14.28 10.64 -24.68
N LEU A 122 15.36 11.40 -24.53
CA LEU A 122 16.41 11.53 -25.55
C LEU A 122 17.50 10.45 -25.48
N VAL A 123 17.72 9.79 -24.35
CA VAL A 123 18.79 8.79 -24.18
C VAL A 123 18.36 7.36 -24.57
N VAL A 124 17.07 7.10 -24.76
CA VAL A 124 16.57 5.82 -25.31
C VAL A 124 16.57 5.81 -26.85
N ASN A 125 17.05 6.89 -27.49
CA ASN A 125 16.97 7.10 -28.93
C ASN A 125 18.23 6.69 -29.71
N THR A 126 19.04 5.78 -29.19
CA THR A 126 20.08 5.09 -29.96
C THR A 126 19.74 3.62 -30.16
N GLY A 127 18.93 3.36 -31.20
CA GLY A 127 18.93 2.08 -31.91
C GLY A 127 17.80 1.10 -31.59
N THR A 128 16.57 1.42 -32.02
CA THR A 128 15.70 0.53 -32.82
C THR A 128 14.47 1.33 -33.29
N MET A 129 14.08 1.17 -34.56
CA MET A 129 12.91 1.83 -35.17
C MET A 129 11.56 1.46 -34.54
N ASP A 130 11.53 0.52 -33.59
CA ASP A 130 10.31 -0.02 -33.01
C ASP A 130 9.64 0.89 -31.97
N ASN A 131 10.35 1.91 -31.44
CA ASN A 131 9.81 2.78 -30.39
C ASN A 131 8.89 3.91 -30.89
N TYR A 132 8.79 4.16 -32.20
CA TYR A 132 7.91 5.20 -32.74
C TYR A 132 6.45 4.75 -32.96
N LEU A 133 6.14 3.46 -32.80
CA LEU A 133 4.80 2.91 -33.09
C LEU A 133 3.96 2.51 -31.88
N LEU A 134 4.48 2.61 -30.66
CA LEU A 134 3.73 2.24 -29.45
C LEU A 134 3.55 3.44 -28.51
N LYS A 135 2.90 4.51 -29.02
CA LYS A 135 2.24 5.46 -28.11
C LYS A 135 1.22 4.65 -27.31
N LYS A 136 1.44 4.51 -25.99
CA LYS A 136 0.45 3.92 -25.10
C LYS A 136 -0.89 4.62 -25.37
N PRO A 137 -1.96 3.88 -25.65
CA PRO A 137 -3.24 4.48 -25.97
C PRO A 137 -3.67 5.35 -24.78
N VAL A 138 -3.90 6.63 -25.07
CA VAL A 138 -4.38 7.58 -24.06
C VAL A 138 -5.87 7.30 -23.87
N ILE A 139 -6.23 6.70 -22.73
CA ILE A 139 -7.63 6.51 -22.37
C ILE A 139 -8.29 7.89 -22.22
N GLN A 140 -9.32 8.14 -23.01
CA GLN A 140 -10.01 9.44 -23.01
C GLN A 140 -10.71 9.67 -21.67
N LYS A 141 -10.84 10.95 -21.28
CA LYS A 141 -11.51 11.32 -20.01
C LYS A 141 -12.94 10.78 -19.95
N GLN A 142 -13.66 10.80 -21.06
CA GLN A 142 -15.03 10.31 -21.12
C GLN A 142 -15.13 8.82 -20.79
N ASP A 143 -14.19 7.99 -21.27
CA ASP A 143 -14.19 6.55 -20.98
C ASP A 143 -13.85 6.26 -19.52
N LYS A 144 -12.96 7.07 -18.91
CA LYS A 144 -12.68 6.99 -17.47
C LYS A 144 -13.92 7.30 -16.63
N GLU A 145 -14.69 8.32 -16.98
CA GLU A 145 -15.93 8.64 -16.26
C GLU A 145 -16.98 7.53 -16.43
N LYS A 146 -17.12 6.94 -17.63
CA LYS A 146 -18.00 5.77 -17.84
C LYS A 146 -17.59 4.58 -16.98
N MET A 147 -16.30 4.27 -16.91
CA MET A 147 -15.80 3.19 -16.05
C MET A 147 -16.06 3.46 -14.57
N LYS A 148 -15.84 4.70 -14.12
CA LYS A 148 -16.16 5.13 -12.77
C LYS A 148 -17.63 4.92 -12.44
N GLU A 149 -18.53 5.33 -13.33
CA GLU A 149 -19.98 5.11 -13.17
C GLU A 149 -20.31 3.61 -13.03
N LYS A 150 -19.71 2.75 -13.85
CA LYS A 150 -19.91 1.29 -13.75
C LYS A 150 -19.43 0.71 -12.42
N PHE A 151 -18.28 1.14 -11.90
CA PHE A 151 -17.80 0.70 -10.59
C PHE A 151 -18.70 1.16 -9.45
N VAL A 152 -19.23 2.39 -9.51
CA VAL A 152 -20.18 2.92 -8.52
C VAL A 152 -21.46 2.08 -8.53
N ILE A 153 -22.04 1.86 -9.72
CA ILE A 153 -23.26 1.05 -9.86
C ILE A 153 -23.03 -0.36 -9.32
N TRP A 154 -21.95 -1.03 -9.73
CA TRP A 154 -21.63 -2.38 -9.27
C TRP A 154 -21.46 -2.47 -7.75
N SER A 155 -20.75 -1.50 -7.15
CA SER A 155 -20.53 -1.45 -5.71
C SER A 155 -21.84 -1.31 -4.95
N CYS A 156 -22.72 -0.42 -5.41
CA CYS A 156 -24.04 -0.20 -4.80
C CYS A 156 -24.99 -1.39 -5.03
N SER A 157 -25.04 -1.95 -6.24
CA SER A 157 -25.98 -3.02 -6.58
C SER A 157 -25.62 -4.37 -5.95
N SER A 158 -24.33 -4.60 -5.72
CA SER A 158 -23.81 -5.87 -5.20
C SER A 158 -23.25 -5.76 -3.78
N ILE A 159 -23.45 -4.61 -3.12
CA ILE A 159 -23.01 -4.31 -1.75
C ILE A 159 -21.53 -4.68 -1.57
N ARG A 160 -20.69 -4.21 -2.50
CA ARG A 160 -19.23 -4.45 -2.46
C ARG A 160 -18.53 -3.32 -1.70
N PRO A 161 -17.48 -3.62 -0.92
CA PRO A 161 -16.65 -2.58 -0.33
C PRO A 161 -15.94 -1.80 -1.44
N PHE A 162 -15.82 -0.47 -1.30
CA PHE A 162 -15.18 0.36 -2.33
C PHE A 162 -13.70 0.00 -2.56
N SER A 163 -13.02 -0.55 -1.55
CA SER A 163 -11.63 -1.00 -1.65
C SER A 163 -11.42 -2.14 -2.66
N ILE A 164 -12.47 -2.85 -3.10
CA ILE A 164 -12.35 -3.93 -4.09
C ILE A 164 -11.78 -3.45 -5.43
N ILE A 165 -11.95 -2.17 -5.79
CA ILE A 165 -11.41 -1.62 -7.04
C ILE A 165 -9.89 -1.42 -6.99
N GLU A 166 -9.32 -1.40 -5.79
CA GLU A 166 -7.89 -1.28 -5.53
C GLU A 166 -7.23 -2.64 -5.30
N ASP A 167 -8.03 -3.72 -5.26
CA ASP A 167 -7.54 -5.08 -5.06
C ASP A 167 -6.65 -5.53 -6.24
N PRO A 168 -5.39 -5.93 -5.98
CA PRO A 168 -4.48 -6.36 -7.04
C PRO A 168 -5.02 -7.55 -7.85
N GLY A 169 -5.68 -8.52 -7.20
CA GLY A 169 -6.25 -9.67 -7.87
C GLY A 169 -7.39 -9.29 -8.82
N PHE A 170 -8.24 -8.34 -8.40
CA PHE A 170 -9.28 -7.79 -9.27
C PHE A 170 -8.69 -7.05 -10.48
N ILE A 171 -7.64 -6.25 -10.29
CA ILE A 171 -6.93 -5.55 -11.37
C ILE A 171 -6.33 -6.56 -12.36
N ASP A 172 -5.74 -7.64 -11.86
CA ASP A 172 -5.16 -8.71 -12.70
C ASP A 172 -6.23 -9.39 -13.55
N ILE A 173 -7.42 -9.65 -13.00
CA ILE A 173 -8.57 -10.18 -13.76
C ILE A 173 -8.98 -9.22 -14.87
N LEU A 174 -9.06 -7.91 -14.60
CA LEU A 174 -9.40 -6.91 -15.62
C LEU A 174 -8.35 -6.85 -16.73
N ASN A 175 -7.07 -6.89 -16.38
CA ASN A 175 -5.98 -6.93 -17.34
C ASN A 175 -6.05 -8.17 -18.23
N GLU A 176 -6.35 -9.33 -17.65
CA GLU A 176 -6.51 -10.57 -18.42
C GLU A 176 -7.71 -10.50 -19.36
N ALA A 177 -8.85 -9.94 -18.91
CA ALA A 177 -10.01 -9.70 -19.77
C ALA A 177 -9.68 -8.76 -20.95
N ILE A 178 -8.87 -7.71 -20.72
CA ILE A 178 -8.41 -6.82 -21.80
C ILE A 178 -7.53 -7.56 -22.80
N LYS A 179 -6.58 -8.39 -22.34
CA LYS A 179 -5.73 -9.20 -23.23
C LYS A 179 -6.56 -10.16 -24.08
N ILE A 180 -7.56 -10.81 -23.48
CA ILE A 180 -8.51 -11.66 -24.20
C ILE A 180 -9.26 -10.82 -25.24
N GLY A 181 -9.76 -9.64 -24.87
CA GLY A 181 -10.38 -8.66 -25.77
C GLY A 181 -9.49 -8.25 -26.96
N GLN A 182 -8.19 -8.12 -26.74
CA GLN A 182 -7.23 -7.80 -27.80
C GLN A 182 -6.94 -9.00 -28.72
N LYS A 183 -6.97 -10.22 -28.16
CA LYS A 183 -6.72 -11.46 -28.89
C LYS A 183 -7.83 -11.81 -29.87
N TYR A 184 -9.09 -11.60 -29.49
CA TYR A 184 -10.24 -11.89 -30.34
C TYR A 184 -10.76 -10.60 -30.98
N SER A 185 -10.60 -10.46 -32.30
CA SER A 185 -11.08 -9.29 -33.05
C SER A 185 -12.60 -9.32 -33.21
N GLY A 186 -13.34 -8.81 -32.24
CA GLY A 186 -14.80 -8.73 -32.29
C GLY A 186 -15.45 -8.52 -30.93
N PRO A 187 -16.78 -8.32 -30.89
CA PRO A 187 -17.52 -8.35 -29.65
C PRO A 187 -17.39 -9.74 -29.01
N ILE A 188 -16.92 -9.77 -27.76
CA ILE A 188 -16.86 -10.99 -26.95
C ILE A 188 -18.10 -11.01 -26.05
N ASP A 189 -18.80 -12.13 -26.01
CA ASP A 189 -19.82 -12.33 -24.99
C ASP A 189 -19.12 -12.56 -23.64
N VAL A 190 -19.25 -11.59 -22.74
CA VAL A 190 -18.65 -11.64 -21.40
C VAL A 190 -19.21 -12.82 -20.59
N GLN A 191 -20.44 -13.27 -20.86
CA GLN A 191 -21.03 -14.42 -20.15
C GLN A 191 -20.32 -15.73 -20.47
N GLU A 192 -19.70 -15.85 -21.66
CA GLU A 192 -18.88 -17.02 -21.99
C GLU A 192 -17.51 -16.98 -21.31
N LEU A 193 -17.02 -15.79 -20.97
CA LEU A 193 -15.75 -15.61 -20.27
C LEU A 193 -15.88 -15.86 -18.77
N VAL A 194 -17.02 -15.51 -18.17
CA VAL A 194 -17.23 -15.61 -16.72
C VAL A 194 -17.62 -17.05 -16.35
N VAL A 195 -16.84 -17.65 -15.45
CA VAL A 195 -17.14 -18.97 -14.89
C VAL A 195 -18.11 -18.88 -13.71
N SER A 196 -18.94 -19.92 -13.54
CA SER A 196 -19.88 -19.99 -12.43
C SER A 196 -19.18 -20.01 -11.07
N ALA A 197 -19.84 -19.51 -10.02
CA ALA A 197 -19.31 -19.54 -8.66
C ALA A 197 -18.94 -20.96 -8.19
N LYS A 198 -19.73 -21.98 -8.58
CA LYS A 198 -19.44 -23.38 -8.28
C LYS A 198 -18.14 -23.85 -8.93
N THR A 199 -17.91 -23.47 -10.19
CA THR A 199 -16.67 -23.79 -10.92
C THR A 199 -15.47 -23.12 -10.26
N VAL A 200 -15.59 -21.84 -9.88
CA VAL A 200 -14.53 -21.14 -9.12
C VAL A 200 -14.26 -21.85 -7.80
N GLY A 201 -15.28 -22.17 -7.01
CA GLY A 201 -15.14 -22.86 -5.73
C GLY A 201 -14.43 -24.21 -5.86
N ASN A 202 -14.79 -25.02 -6.86
CA ASN A 202 -14.11 -26.28 -7.13
C ASN A 202 -12.62 -26.06 -7.49
N ASN A 203 -12.33 -25.07 -8.31
CA ASN A 203 -10.95 -24.74 -8.69
C ASN A 203 -10.13 -24.18 -7.52
N VAL A 204 -10.75 -23.44 -6.59
CA VAL A 204 -10.08 -22.96 -5.38
C VAL A 204 -9.56 -24.15 -4.56
N ALA A 205 -10.35 -25.21 -4.38
CA ALA A 205 -9.92 -26.41 -3.66
C ALA A 205 -8.74 -27.10 -4.36
N VAL A 206 -8.79 -27.25 -5.69
CA VAL A 206 -7.70 -27.84 -6.49
C VAL A 206 -6.42 -27.00 -6.38
N MET A 207 -6.53 -25.68 -6.47
CA MET A 207 -5.39 -24.77 -6.35
C MET A 207 -4.81 -24.78 -4.93
N ALA A 208 -5.66 -24.78 -3.90
CA ALA A 208 -5.23 -24.87 -2.51
C ALA A 208 -4.44 -26.17 -2.28
N GLU A 209 -4.91 -27.31 -2.78
CA GLU A 209 -4.21 -28.58 -2.66
C GLU A 209 -2.86 -28.57 -3.40
N LYS A 210 -2.82 -27.98 -4.60
CA LYS A 210 -1.55 -27.78 -5.32
C LYS A 210 -0.56 -26.94 -4.49
N TYR A 211 -1.00 -25.85 -3.89
CA TYR A 211 -0.15 -25.01 -3.04
C TYR A 211 0.29 -25.74 -1.77
N ARG A 212 -0.58 -26.51 -1.13
CA ARG A 212 -0.22 -27.35 0.03
C ARG A 212 0.88 -28.34 -0.31
N ASN A 213 0.78 -29.02 -1.46
CA ASN A 213 1.80 -29.96 -1.91
C ASN A 213 3.16 -29.29 -2.19
N LEU A 214 3.16 -28.01 -2.60
CA LEU A 214 4.39 -27.23 -2.77
C LEU A 214 4.97 -26.75 -1.42
N LEU A 215 4.10 -26.37 -0.48
CA LEU A 215 4.51 -25.84 0.83
C LEU A 215 4.97 -26.93 1.79
N LYS A 216 4.34 -28.11 1.75
CA LYS A 216 4.64 -29.22 2.66
C LYS A 216 6.14 -29.54 2.80
N PRO A 217 6.92 -29.80 1.72
CA PRO A 217 8.33 -30.11 1.86
C PRO A 217 9.16 -28.94 2.42
N ILE A 218 8.72 -27.70 2.18
CA ILE A 218 9.38 -26.50 2.75
C ILE A 218 9.16 -26.50 4.26
N LEU A 219 7.92 -26.66 4.71
CA LEU A 219 7.58 -26.64 6.13
C LEU A 219 8.19 -27.83 6.89
N GLU A 220 8.21 -29.03 6.29
CA GLU A 220 8.89 -30.20 6.85
C GLU A 220 10.39 -29.93 7.07
N LYS A 221 11.09 -29.39 6.07
CA LYS A 221 12.49 -28.98 6.20
C LYS A 221 12.68 -27.95 7.34
N GLN A 222 11.86 -26.90 7.37
CA GLN A 222 11.98 -25.86 8.40
C GLN A 222 11.70 -26.40 9.81
N ALA A 223 10.80 -27.37 9.94
CA ALA A 223 10.53 -28.06 11.20
C ALA A 223 11.73 -28.90 11.63
N ASP A 224 12.31 -29.69 10.72
CA ASP A 224 13.50 -30.52 10.97
C ASP A 224 14.72 -29.67 11.38
N ASP A 225 14.87 -28.49 10.76
CA ASP A 225 15.91 -27.51 11.08
C ASP A 225 15.65 -26.74 12.39
N GLY A 226 14.51 -26.97 13.06
CA GLY A 226 14.11 -26.25 14.28
C GLY A 226 13.85 -24.75 14.06
N CYS A 227 13.59 -24.36 12.81
CA CYS A 227 13.42 -22.97 12.36
C CYS A 227 11.95 -22.59 12.08
N LEU A 228 11.02 -23.53 12.24
CA LEU A 228 9.59 -23.31 12.09
C LEU A 228 8.96 -22.86 13.41
N CYS A 229 8.34 -21.69 13.41
CA CYS A 229 7.46 -21.22 14.47
C CYS A 229 6.00 -21.37 14.05
N ILE A 230 5.15 -21.88 14.94
CA ILE A 230 3.70 -21.96 14.73
C ILE A 230 3.02 -21.08 15.79
N ALA A 231 2.16 -20.18 15.32
CA ALA A 231 1.39 -19.26 16.13
C ALA A 231 -0.10 -19.55 15.95
N PRO A 232 -0.75 -20.26 16.90
CA PRO A 232 -2.20 -20.36 16.92
C PRO A 232 -2.80 -19.03 17.40
N ASP A 233 -3.78 -18.52 16.68
CA ASP A 233 -4.62 -17.38 17.07
C ASP A 233 -6.05 -17.87 17.31
N LEU A 234 -6.62 -17.56 18.48
CA LEU A 234 -7.97 -17.97 18.84
C LEU A 234 -8.81 -16.73 19.14
N TRP A 235 -9.95 -16.62 18.49
CA TRP A 235 -10.92 -15.56 18.75
C TRP A 235 -12.35 -16.06 18.69
N THR A 236 -13.28 -15.24 19.16
CA THR A 236 -14.71 -15.55 19.13
C THR A 236 -15.47 -14.38 18.55
N ASP A 237 -16.25 -14.63 17.50
CA ASP A 237 -17.22 -13.70 17.00
C ASP A 237 -18.42 -13.66 17.95
N LYS A 238 -18.48 -12.62 18.79
CA LYS A 238 -19.55 -12.45 19.79
C LYS A 238 -20.94 -12.29 19.19
N HIS A 239 -21.04 -11.84 17.94
CA HIS A 239 -22.31 -11.64 17.26
C HIS A 239 -22.83 -12.97 16.69
N ARG A 240 -21.97 -13.69 15.97
CA ARG A 240 -22.32 -14.98 15.36
C ARG A 240 -22.27 -16.15 16.35
N LYS A 241 -21.66 -15.97 17.52
CA LYS A 241 -21.41 -17.02 18.54
C LYS A 241 -20.58 -18.17 18.00
N ILE A 242 -19.58 -17.85 17.17
CA ILE A 242 -18.66 -18.83 16.56
C ILE A 242 -17.26 -18.55 17.09
N ALA A 243 -16.58 -19.59 17.57
CA ALA A 243 -15.16 -19.53 17.89
C ALA A 243 -14.35 -19.97 16.66
N TYR A 244 -13.21 -19.33 16.46
CA TYR A 244 -12.31 -19.61 15.35
C TYR A 244 -10.90 -19.88 15.88
N ILE A 245 -10.19 -20.74 15.17
CA ILE A 245 -8.76 -20.95 15.30
C ILE A 245 -8.09 -20.64 13.95
N GLY A 246 -7.16 -19.69 13.97
CA GLY A 246 -6.19 -19.45 12.92
C GLY A 246 -4.89 -20.12 13.28
N ILE A 247 -4.23 -20.76 12.31
CA ILE A 247 -2.88 -21.28 12.49
C ILE A 247 -2.00 -20.61 11.45
N THR A 248 -1.03 -19.84 11.92
CA THR A 248 -0.03 -19.19 11.08
C THR A 248 1.33 -19.79 11.39
N CYS A 249 2.10 -20.15 10.37
CA CYS A 249 3.50 -20.52 10.55
C CYS A 249 4.42 -19.39 10.09
N THR A 250 5.60 -19.31 10.69
CA THR A 250 6.62 -18.31 10.36
C THR A 250 8.00 -18.95 10.43
N PHE A 251 8.84 -18.67 9.44
CA PHE A 251 10.21 -19.19 9.36
C PHE A 251 11.12 -18.22 8.60
N VAL A 252 12.43 -18.39 8.73
CA VAL A 252 13.43 -17.59 8.00
C VAL A 252 14.03 -18.44 6.89
N THR A 253 13.93 -17.95 5.65
CA THR A 253 14.49 -18.64 4.47
C THR A 253 16.02 -18.58 4.45
N ASP A 254 16.64 -19.41 3.60
CA ASP A 254 18.09 -19.39 3.32
C ASP A 254 18.60 -18.02 2.81
N LYS A 255 17.70 -17.13 2.36
CA LYS A 255 17.98 -15.75 1.94
C LYS A 255 17.78 -14.72 3.06
N PHE A 256 17.60 -15.15 4.30
CA PHE A 256 17.30 -14.32 5.46
C PHE A 256 16.01 -13.48 5.32
N ASN A 257 15.06 -13.95 4.52
CA ASN A 257 13.72 -13.36 4.47
C ASN A 257 12.81 -14.08 5.47
N LEU A 258 12.09 -13.31 6.28
CA LEU A 258 11.02 -13.81 7.13
C LEU A 258 9.79 -14.08 6.27
N GLU A 259 9.34 -15.33 6.24
CA GLU A 259 8.12 -15.76 5.57
C GLU A 259 7.06 -16.08 6.63
N THR A 260 5.82 -15.65 6.37
CA THR A 260 4.67 -15.89 7.24
C THR A 260 3.53 -16.43 6.37
N ILE A 261 2.97 -17.57 6.77
CA ILE A 261 1.99 -18.30 5.97
C ILE A 261 0.82 -18.71 6.86
N ASP A 262 -0.39 -18.31 6.48
CA ASP A 262 -1.61 -18.79 7.11
C ASP A 262 -1.93 -20.20 6.61
N LEU A 263 -1.89 -21.18 7.51
CA LEU A 263 -2.14 -22.59 7.19
C LEU A 263 -3.64 -22.89 7.15
N CYS A 264 -4.38 -22.35 8.12
CA CYS A 264 -5.83 -22.46 8.15
C CYS A 264 -6.47 -21.36 9.01
N CYS A 265 -7.75 -21.14 8.75
CA CYS A 265 -8.69 -20.48 9.64
C CYS A 265 -9.94 -21.34 9.64
N ALA A 266 -10.27 -21.91 10.80
CA ALA A 266 -11.36 -22.86 10.95
C ALA A 266 -12.26 -22.46 12.11
N GLU A 267 -13.56 -22.74 11.95
CA GLU A 267 -14.49 -22.73 13.07
C GLU A 267 -14.12 -23.87 14.03
N TYR A 268 -14.24 -23.62 15.33
CA TYR A 268 -13.94 -24.60 16.38
C TYR A 268 -15.12 -24.68 17.35
N ASP A 269 -15.63 -25.89 17.60
CA ASP A 269 -16.80 -26.11 18.44
C ASP A 269 -16.49 -25.75 19.90
N GLU A 270 -17.46 -25.17 20.61
CA GLU A 270 -17.30 -24.85 22.02
C GLU A 270 -17.13 -26.09 22.89
N HIS A 271 -17.73 -27.22 22.50
CA HIS A 271 -17.58 -28.49 23.19
C HIS A 271 -16.16 -29.05 23.09
N ASP A 272 -15.42 -28.62 22.07
CA ASP A 272 -14.03 -28.98 21.89
C ASP A 272 -13.08 -28.07 22.68
N LYS A 273 -13.53 -27.07 23.45
CA LYS A 273 -12.63 -26.17 24.24
C LYS A 273 -11.95 -26.83 25.45
N THR A 274 -11.48 -28.07 25.31
CA THR A 274 -10.61 -28.74 26.26
C THR A 274 -9.16 -28.61 25.80
N GLY A 275 -8.22 -28.53 26.75
CA GLY A 275 -6.79 -28.47 26.40
C GLY A 275 -6.33 -29.64 25.51
N THR A 276 -6.98 -30.80 25.64
CA THR A 276 -6.76 -32.01 24.83
C THR A 276 -7.18 -31.87 23.37
N SER A 277 -8.25 -31.14 23.09
CA SER A 277 -8.78 -30.97 21.72
C SER A 277 -8.04 -29.89 20.92
N VAL A 278 -7.12 -29.14 21.56
CA VAL A 278 -6.25 -28.13 20.92
C VAL A 278 -4.88 -28.74 20.54
N TYR A 279 -4.57 -29.96 21.00
CA TYR A 279 -3.43 -30.72 20.49
C TYR A 279 -3.79 -31.33 19.12
N LEU A 280 -3.38 -30.64 18.05
CA LEU A 280 -3.33 -31.16 16.68
C LEU A 280 -2.01 -31.90 16.44
#